data_AF-A0AA42T722-F1
#
_entry.id   AF-A0AA42T722-F1
#
_cell.length_a   1.000
_cell.length_b   1.000
_cell.length_c   1.000
_cell.angle_alpha   90.00
_cell.angle_beta   90.00
_cell.angle_gamma   90.00
#
_symmetry.space_group_name_H-M   'P 1'
#
loop_
_entity.id
_entity.type
_entity.pdbx_description
1 polymer ?
#
loop_
_entity_poly.entity_id
_entity_poly.type
_entity_poly.pdbx_seq_one_letter_code
_entity_poly.pdbx_strand_id
1 'polypeptide(L)'
;MTHQHAYLLLAASLGLALAATASAQERTPPAPHCMDAVGVQEIEQASPRSIALRSASGQAYRIDFNEDCPGVRGATTLKLEAPAGWACGRPSERVVVDGHSCAVSAVTPVQNRDYASVARDSDRLRTATLPALTIRERKEVRRGFGGSPSYCFATRNVRGWSSDTQGMLVETNPRRSGGHRFYRVELGSHCLQLDRSPELSFQSGMQNGLICGNPGDRVVTADFASYDERSDELAPLPRFSRRGACTIQAVYPASSQASN
;
A
#
# COMPACT_ATOMS: atom_id res chain seq x y z
N MET A 1 54.89 -8.88 -65.82
CA MET A 1 54.07 -7.93 -66.59
C MET A 1 52.61 -8.34 -66.43
N THR A 2 51.82 -7.40 -65.89
CA THR A 2 50.35 -7.24 -66.00
C THR A 2 49.40 -8.36 -65.55
N HIS A 3 48.75 -8.06 -64.42
CA HIS A 3 47.35 -8.29 -64.03
C HIS A 3 46.82 -9.72 -63.88
N GLN A 4 46.50 -10.12 -62.64
CA GLN A 4 45.31 -10.93 -62.31
C GLN A 4 44.92 -10.83 -60.81
N HIS A 5 43.66 -10.40 -60.60
CA HIS A 5 42.71 -10.79 -59.52
C HIS A 5 42.96 -10.24 -58.10
N ALA A 6 41.97 -9.91 -57.25
CA ALA A 6 40.55 -10.21 -57.21
C ALA A 6 39.81 -9.16 -56.36
N TYR A 7 38.55 -8.86 -56.71
CA TYR A 7 37.59 -8.18 -55.84
C TYR A 7 37.02 -9.18 -54.84
N LEU A 8 37.04 -8.85 -53.54
CA LEU A 8 36.15 -9.44 -52.54
C LEU A 8 35.64 -8.33 -51.62
N LEU A 9 34.38 -7.96 -51.85
CA LEU A 9 33.58 -7.04 -51.05
C LEU A 9 33.28 -7.69 -49.70
N LEU A 10 33.75 -7.08 -48.61
CA LEU A 10 33.40 -7.46 -47.24
C LEU A 10 32.20 -6.63 -46.77
N ALA A 11 31.06 -7.31 -46.67
CA ALA A 11 29.81 -6.82 -46.11
C ALA A 11 29.96 -6.65 -44.59
N ALA A 12 29.73 -5.43 -44.09
CA ALA A 12 29.56 -5.14 -42.68
C ALA A 12 28.08 -4.81 -42.41
N SER A 13 27.26 -5.82 -42.21
CA SER A 13 25.91 -5.67 -41.67
C SER A 13 25.98 -5.62 -40.14
N LEU A 14 26.08 -4.42 -39.58
CA LEU A 14 25.81 -4.17 -38.16
C LEU A 14 24.31 -4.42 -37.91
N GLY A 15 23.99 -5.58 -37.34
CA GLY A 15 22.67 -5.84 -36.78
C GLY A 15 22.46 -5.01 -35.50
N LEU A 16 21.70 -3.92 -35.61
CA LEU A 16 21.10 -3.27 -34.45
C LEU A 16 20.04 -4.20 -33.87
N ALA A 17 20.38 -4.88 -32.77
CA ALA A 17 19.39 -5.49 -31.89
C ALA A 17 18.64 -4.36 -31.16
N LEU A 18 17.49 -3.93 -31.68
CA LEU A 18 16.54 -3.15 -30.90
C LEU A 18 15.99 -4.04 -29.79
N ALA A 19 16.51 -3.88 -28.58
CA ALA A 19 15.83 -4.31 -27.37
C ALA A 19 14.58 -3.43 -27.20
N ALA A 20 13.44 -3.91 -27.69
CA ALA A 20 12.15 -3.30 -27.40
C ALA A 20 11.86 -3.51 -25.91
N THR A 21 12.16 -2.52 -25.08
CA THR A 21 11.56 -2.40 -23.76
C THR A 21 10.06 -2.25 -23.96
N ALA A 22 9.28 -3.28 -23.64
CA ALA A 22 7.84 -3.19 -23.57
C ALA A 22 7.45 -2.22 -22.45
N SER A 23 7.39 -0.92 -22.77
CA SER A 23 6.64 0.03 -21.97
C SER A 23 5.19 -0.43 -22.01
N ALA A 24 4.65 -0.85 -20.87
CA ALA A 24 3.23 -1.09 -20.71
C ALA A 24 2.51 0.18 -21.17
N GLN A 25 1.92 0.13 -22.36
CA GLN A 25 1.25 1.29 -22.93
C GLN A 25 0.07 1.63 -22.04
N GLU A 26 0.14 2.80 -21.42
CA GLU A 26 -0.89 3.24 -20.47
C GLU A 26 -2.23 3.30 -21.20
N ARG A 27 -3.14 2.39 -20.83
CA ARG A 27 -4.44 2.28 -21.49
C ARG A 27 -5.31 3.43 -21.00
N THR A 28 -5.92 4.18 -21.93
CA THR A 28 -6.80 5.30 -21.57
C THR A 28 -8.18 4.78 -21.14
N PRO A 29 -8.68 5.14 -19.94
CA PRO A 29 -10.01 4.71 -19.51
C PRO A 29 -11.11 5.37 -20.36
N PRO A 30 -12.19 4.64 -20.67
CA PRO A 30 -13.29 5.20 -21.46
C PRO A 30 -14.13 6.23 -20.70
N ALA A 31 -14.08 6.24 -19.37
CA ALA A 31 -14.66 7.27 -18.51
C ALA A 31 -13.87 7.36 -17.17
N PRO A 32 -13.94 8.48 -16.42
CA PRO A 32 -13.12 8.67 -15.22
C PRO A 32 -13.32 7.63 -14.10
N HIS A 33 -14.51 7.03 -14.02
CA HIS A 33 -14.83 6.01 -13.01
C HIS A 33 -14.46 4.59 -13.46
N CYS A 34 -14.11 4.41 -14.74
CA CYS A 34 -13.78 3.10 -15.27
C CYS A 34 -12.41 2.63 -14.77
N MET A 35 -12.36 1.35 -14.40
CA MET A 35 -11.18 0.71 -13.87
C MET A 35 -10.61 -0.30 -14.87
N ASP A 36 -9.28 -0.36 -14.97
CA ASP A 36 -8.57 -1.33 -15.80
C ASP A 36 -8.68 -2.73 -15.18
N ALA A 37 -9.54 -3.58 -15.75
CA ALA A 37 -9.80 -4.93 -15.25
C ALA A 37 -8.65 -5.91 -15.46
N VAL A 38 -7.68 -5.57 -16.32
CA VAL A 38 -6.48 -6.40 -16.59
C VAL A 38 -5.37 -6.07 -15.60
N GLY A 39 -5.25 -4.80 -15.22
CA GLY A 39 -4.22 -4.29 -14.32
C GLY A 39 -4.56 -4.35 -12.84
N VAL A 40 -5.35 -5.32 -12.37
CA VAL A 40 -5.70 -5.43 -10.95
C VAL A 40 -4.52 -5.99 -10.15
N GLN A 41 -4.08 -5.27 -9.11
CA GLN A 41 -2.93 -5.65 -8.27
C GLN A 41 -3.34 -6.24 -6.93
N GLU A 42 -4.35 -5.66 -6.27
CA GLU A 42 -4.77 -6.04 -4.93
C GLU A 42 -6.29 -6.11 -4.84
N ILE A 43 -6.80 -7.07 -4.06
CA ILE A 43 -8.24 -7.38 -3.97
C ILE A 43 -8.60 -7.70 -2.53
N GLU A 44 -9.63 -7.03 -2.05
CA GLU A 44 -10.06 -7.08 -0.66
C GLU A 44 -11.58 -7.23 -0.61
N GLN A 45 -12.08 -8.16 0.20
CA GLN A 45 -13.52 -8.30 0.38
C GLN A 45 -13.99 -7.32 1.46
N ALA A 46 -14.80 -6.34 1.07
CA ALA A 46 -15.36 -5.32 1.96
C ALA A 46 -16.63 -5.81 2.66
N SER A 47 -17.47 -6.52 1.91
CA SER A 47 -18.69 -7.16 2.41
C SER A 47 -19.07 -8.33 1.49
N PRO A 48 -20.12 -9.11 1.77
CA PRO A 48 -20.67 -10.04 0.78
C PRO A 48 -21.12 -9.33 -0.51
N ARG A 49 -21.49 -8.04 -0.48
CA ARG A 49 -21.99 -7.32 -1.66
C ARG A 49 -20.97 -6.42 -2.33
N SER A 50 -19.73 -6.38 -1.84
CA SER A 50 -18.74 -5.47 -2.41
C SER A 50 -17.31 -5.88 -2.16
N ILE A 51 -16.45 -5.53 -3.12
CA ILE A 51 -15.00 -5.70 -3.05
C ILE A 51 -14.31 -4.36 -3.26
N ALA A 52 -13.14 -4.21 -2.68
CA ALA A 52 -12.22 -3.12 -2.96
C ALA A 52 -11.03 -3.65 -3.77
N LEU A 53 -10.62 -2.88 -4.77
CA LEU A 53 -9.58 -3.24 -5.73
C LEU A 53 -8.57 -2.12 -5.85
N ARG A 54 -7.31 -2.46 -6.09
CA ARG A 54 -6.27 -1.50 -6.49
C ARG A 54 -5.83 -1.81 -7.91
N SER A 55 -5.89 -0.81 -8.79
CA SER A 55 -5.38 -0.90 -10.16
C SER A 55 -3.85 -0.74 -10.18
N ALA A 56 -3.25 -1.02 -11.34
CA ALA A 56 -1.81 -0.87 -11.57
C ALA A 56 -1.33 0.58 -11.48
N SER A 57 -2.22 1.54 -11.72
CA SER A 57 -1.95 2.97 -11.50
C SER A 57 -1.92 3.36 -10.01
N GLY A 58 -2.26 2.41 -9.12
CA GLY A 58 -2.37 2.65 -7.68
C GLY A 58 -3.71 3.24 -7.25
N GLN A 59 -4.61 3.60 -8.16
CA GLN A 59 -5.96 4.06 -7.83
C GLN A 59 -6.80 2.92 -7.23
N ALA A 60 -7.53 3.22 -6.17
CA ALA A 60 -8.44 2.27 -5.55
C ALA A 60 -9.87 2.42 -6.10
N TYR A 61 -10.58 1.31 -6.21
CA TYR A 61 -11.97 1.24 -6.64
C TYR A 61 -12.77 0.32 -5.73
N ARG A 62 -14.07 0.59 -5.62
CA ARG A 62 -15.06 -0.34 -5.07
C ARG A 62 -15.89 -0.89 -6.22
N ILE A 63 -16.08 -2.20 -6.22
CA ILE A 63 -17.07 -2.87 -7.05
C ILE A 63 -18.19 -3.35 -6.13
N ASP A 64 -19.40 -2.90 -6.44
CA ASP A 64 -20.62 -3.37 -5.79
C ASP A 64 -21.25 -4.47 -6.66
N PHE A 65 -21.89 -5.44 -6.03
CA PHE A 65 -22.58 -6.55 -6.68
C PHE A 65 -24.09 -6.42 -6.58
N ASN A 66 -24.82 -7.02 -7.52
CA ASN A 66 -26.28 -7.10 -7.45
C ASN A 66 -26.76 -8.07 -6.35
N GLU A 67 -25.96 -9.10 -6.10
CA GLU A 67 -26.25 -10.19 -5.16
C GLU A 67 -25.05 -10.46 -4.25
N ASP A 68 -25.24 -11.23 -3.20
CA ASP A 68 -24.16 -11.62 -2.29
C ASP A 68 -23.15 -12.50 -3.03
N CYS A 69 -21.91 -12.04 -3.07
CA CYS A 69 -20.73 -12.67 -3.63
C CYS A 69 -19.63 -12.80 -2.56
N PRO A 70 -19.80 -13.66 -1.55
CA PRO A 70 -18.77 -13.90 -0.55
C PRO A 70 -17.61 -14.72 -1.11
N GLY A 71 -16.45 -14.67 -0.44
CA GLY A 71 -15.31 -15.57 -0.71
C GLY A 71 -14.29 -15.02 -1.70
N VAL A 72 -14.51 -13.83 -2.28
CA VAL A 72 -13.64 -13.21 -3.30
C VAL A 72 -12.17 -13.18 -2.89
N ARG A 73 -11.85 -12.78 -1.66
CA ARG A 73 -10.46 -12.65 -1.22
C ARG A 73 -9.76 -14.00 -0.97
N GLY A 74 -10.53 -15.04 -0.64
CA GLY A 74 -10.01 -16.38 -0.39
C GLY A 74 -10.00 -17.27 -1.64
N ALA A 75 -10.49 -16.76 -2.77
CA ALA A 75 -10.68 -17.53 -3.98
C ALA A 75 -9.35 -18.00 -4.57
N THR A 76 -9.35 -19.22 -5.10
CA THR A 76 -8.17 -19.77 -5.80
C THR A 76 -8.03 -19.15 -7.19
N THR A 77 -9.17 -18.87 -7.82
CA THR A 77 -9.26 -18.25 -9.14
C THR A 77 -10.19 -17.06 -9.07
N LEU A 78 -9.72 -15.93 -9.57
CA LEU A 78 -10.50 -14.71 -9.66
C LEU A 78 -10.27 -14.03 -11.01
N LYS A 79 -11.36 -13.65 -11.68
CA LYS A 79 -11.30 -12.94 -12.96
C LYS A 79 -12.37 -11.85 -12.99
N LEU A 80 -11.97 -10.63 -13.36
CA LEU A 80 -12.91 -9.57 -13.67
C LEU A 80 -13.20 -9.59 -15.17
N GLU A 81 -14.40 -10.03 -15.51
CA GLU A 81 -14.88 -10.07 -16.89
C GLU A 81 -15.57 -8.75 -17.22
N ALA A 82 -14.85 -7.92 -17.96
CA ALA A 82 -15.34 -6.62 -18.37
C ALA A 82 -15.11 -6.39 -19.87
N PRO A 83 -16.10 -5.86 -20.61
CA PRO A 83 -15.95 -5.58 -22.04
C PRO A 83 -14.73 -4.67 -22.31
N ALA A 84 -13.93 -5.03 -23.32
CA ALA A 84 -12.68 -4.35 -23.66
C ALA A 84 -11.66 -4.24 -22.51
N GLY A 85 -11.82 -5.03 -21.44
CA GLY A 85 -10.96 -5.01 -20.26
C GLY A 85 -11.16 -3.78 -19.37
N TRP A 86 -12.32 -3.11 -19.44
CA TRP A 86 -12.66 -1.95 -18.61
C TRP A 86 -13.92 -2.20 -17.80
N ALA A 87 -13.82 -2.16 -16.48
CA ALA A 87 -14.97 -2.25 -15.58
C ALA A 87 -15.51 -0.85 -15.28
N CYS A 88 -16.73 -0.58 -15.72
CA CYS A 88 -17.39 0.72 -15.60
C CYS A 88 -18.75 0.63 -14.88
N GLY A 89 -19.14 -0.54 -14.37
CA GLY A 89 -20.44 -0.76 -13.73
C GLY A 89 -21.54 -1.17 -14.71
N ARG A 90 -21.20 -1.75 -15.87
CA ARG A 90 -22.19 -2.16 -16.87
C ARG A 90 -22.87 -3.48 -16.49
N PRO A 91 -24.14 -3.70 -16.89
CA PRO A 91 -24.86 -4.95 -16.62
C PRO A 91 -24.26 -6.22 -17.24
N SER A 92 -23.29 -6.10 -18.15
CA SER A 92 -22.55 -7.24 -18.73
C SER A 92 -21.26 -7.59 -17.97
N GLU A 93 -20.86 -6.79 -16.98
CA GLU A 93 -19.63 -6.99 -16.22
C GLU A 93 -19.85 -7.99 -15.08
N ARG A 94 -18.89 -8.89 -14.90
CA ARG A 94 -18.95 -9.96 -13.91
C ARG A 94 -17.62 -10.09 -13.17
N VAL A 95 -17.68 -10.43 -11.89
CA VAL A 95 -16.53 -10.99 -11.17
C VAL A 95 -16.74 -12.50 -11.09
N VAL A 96 -15.82 -13.26 -11.67
CA VAL A 96 -15.83 -14.73 -11.60
C VAL A 96 -14.91 -15.16 -10.47
N VAL A 97 -15.47 -15.90 -9.51
CA VAL A 97 -14.84 -16.35 -8.26
C VAL A 97 -14.96 -17.87 -8.20
N ASP A 98 -13.86 -18.61 -8.34
CA ASP A 98 -13.86 -20.08 -8.32
C ASP A 98 -14.93 -20.74 -9.22
N GLY A 99 -15.18 -20.12 -10.38
CA GLY A 99 -16.17 -20.56 -11.36
C GLY A 99 -17.59 -20.00 -11.17
N HIS A 100 -17.86 -19.33 -10.04
CA HIS A 100 -19.14 -18.65 -9.77
C HIS A 100 -19.11 -17.21 -10.28
N SER A 101 -20.17 -16.75 -10.92
CA SER A 101 -20.24 -15.40 -11.51
C SER A 101 -21.06 -14.45 -10.65
N CYS A 102 -20.47 -13.33 -10.29
CA CYS A 102 -21.10 -12.27 -9.52
C CYS A 102 -21.35 -11.05 -10.40
N ALA A 103 -22.63 -10.68 -10.55
CA ALA A 103 -23.01 -9.54 -11.38
C ALA A 103 -22.60 -8.22 -10.74
N VAL A 104 -21.81 -7.43 -11.48
CA VAL A 104 -21.42 -6.08 -11.08
C VAL A 104 -22.63 -5.15 -11.19
N SER A 105 -22.85 -4.35 -10.16
CA SER A 105 -23.89 -3.32 -10.10
C SER A 105 -23.32 -1.91 -10.23
N ALA A 106 -22.13 -1.66 -9.69
CA ALA A 106 -21.45 -0.38 -9.79
C ALA A 106 -19.93 -0.53 -9.67
N VAL A 107 -19.20 0.41 -10.29
CA VAL A 107 -17.76 0.60 -10.11
C VAL A 107 -17.52 2.05 -9.75
N THR A 108 -16.92 2.28 -8.59
CA THR A 108 -16.73 3.63 -8.03
C THR A 108 -15.27 3.81 -7.59
N PRO A 109 -14.57 4.88 -8.00
CA PRO A 109 -13.26 5.19 -7.44
C PRO A 109 -13.39 5.51 -5.94
N VAL A 110 -12.46 5.04 -5.12
CA VAL A 110 -12.44 5.28 -3.68
C VAL A 110 -11.11 5.87 -3.24
N GLN A 111 -11.10 6.52 -2.07
CA GLN A 111 -9.88 7.10 -1.52
C GLN A 111 -8.98 5.99 -0.95
N ASN A 112 -7.66 6.24 -0.93
CA ASN A 112 -6.69 5.31 -0.35
C ASN A 112 -6.98 4.99 1.12
N ARG A 113 -7.49 5.97 1.87
CA ARG A 113 -7.94 5.81 3.26
C ARG A 113 -9.02 4.74 3.38
N ASP A 114 -10.05 4.80 2.55
CA ASP A 114 -11.18 3.87 2.58
C ASP A 114 -10.72 2.46 2.20
N TYR A 115 -9.89 2.36 1.15
CA TYR A 115 -9.26 1.10 0.75
C TYR A 115 -8.43 0.50 1.89
N ALA A 116 -7.57 1.30 2.54
CA ALA A 116 -6.72 0.85 3.63
C ALA A 116 -7.54 0.33 4.82
N SER A 117 -8.66 0.99 5.14
CA SER A 117 -9.59 0.49 6.17
C SER A 117 -10.16 -0.88 5.78
N VAL A 118 -10.67 -1.02 4.55
CA VAL A 118 -11.21 -2.30 4.05
C VAL A 118 -10.15 -3.40 4.08
N ALA A 119 -8.95 -3.14 3.58
CA ALA A 119 -7.84 -4.11 3.56
C ALA A 119 -7.46 -4.56 4.98
N ARG A 120 -7.38 -3.61 5.92
CA ARG A 120 -7.09 -3.85 7.32
C ARG A 120 -8.19 -4.68 7.99
N ASP A 121 -9.46 -4.32 7.78
CA ASP A 121 -10.60 -5.03 8.36
C ASP A 121 -10.72 -6.45 7.79
N SER A 122 -10.52 -6.61 6.49
CA SER A 122 -10.49 -7.92 5.84
C SER A 122 -9.38 -8.80 6.42
N ASP A 123 -8.17 -8.26 6.64
CA ASP A 123 -7.05 -9.04 7.20
C ASP A 123 -7.26 -9.41 8.68
N ARG A 124 -7.95 -8.55 9.45
CA ARG A 124 -8.38 -8.87 10.82
C ARG A 124 -9.34 -10.05 10.85
N LEU A 125 -10.32 -10.08 9.95
CA LEU A 125 -11.28 -11.18 9.85
C LEU A 125 -10.58 -12.51 9.52
N ARG A 126 -9.53 -12.50 8.69
CA ARG A 126 -8.71 -13.68 8.39
C ARG A 126 -7.85 -14.13 9.58
N THR A 127 -7.37 -13.16 10.37
CA THR A 127 -6.52 -13.43 11.53
C THR A 127 -7.32 -13.91 12.75
N ALA A 128 -8.65 -13.74 12.74
CA ALA A 128 -9.51 -14.13 13.84
C ALA A 128 -9.65 -15.66 13.98
N THR A 129 -9.14 -16.15 15.12
CA THR A 129 -9.29 -17.48 15.73
C THR A 129 -8.61 -18.65 15.04
N LEU A 130 -7.36 -18.89 15.42
CA LEU A 130 -6.84 -20.26 15.44
C LEU A 130 -7.74 -21.09 16.38
N PRO A 131 -8.26 -22.26 15.97
CA PRO A 131 -8.70 -23.28 16.92
C PRO A 131 -7.55 -23.61 17.87
N ALA A 132 -7.83 -24.08 19.09
CA ALA A 132 -6.77 -24.50 20.02
C ALA A 132 -5.83 -25.51 19.33
N LEU A 133 -4.60 -25.08 19.03
CA LEU A 133 -3.60 -25.87 18.32
C LEU A 133 -2.68 -26.57 19.32
N THR A 134 -2.63 -27.90 19.28
CA THR A 134 -1.53 -28.69 19.81
C THR A 134 -0.32 -28.50 18.91
N ILE A 135 0.76 -27.93 19.45
CA ILE A 135 1.97 -27.59 18.69
C ILE A 135 2.65 -28.89 18.21
N ARG A 136 2.62 -29.15 16.91
CA ARG A 136 3.60 -30.01 16.23
C ARG A 136 4.41 -29.11 15.30
N GLU A 137 5.72 -29.08 15.48
CA GLU A 137 6.64 -28.32 14.64
C GLU A 137 6.50 -28.75 13.17
N ARG A 138 5.79 -27.94 12.37
CA ARG A 138 5.94 -27.91 10.93
C ARG A 138 6.44 -26.52 10.55
N LYS A 139 7.62 -26.49 9.95
CA LYS A 139 8.30 -25.30 9.41
C LYS A 139 7.56 -24.82 8.15
N GLU A 140 6.32 -24.41 8.29
CA GLU A 140 5.67 -23.54 7.30
C GLU A 140 6.18 -22.13 7.54
N VAL A 141 6.55 -21.43 6.46
CA VAL A 141 6.96 -20.03 6.48
C VAL A 141 5.84 -19.23 7.14
N ARG A 142 5.96 -18.97 8.44
CA ARG A 142 5.03 -18.13 9.18
C ARG A 142 5.06 -16.76 8.50
N ARG A 143 4.05 -16.48 7.66
CA ARG A 143 3.64 -15.10 7.41
C ARG A 143 3.29 -14.60 8.81
N GLY A 144 4.18 -13.83 9.43
CA GLY A 144 3.95 -13.29 10.76
C GLY A 144 2.67 -12.47 10.79
N PHE A 145 2.33 -11.90 11.95
CA PHE A 145 1.36 -10.81 12.07
C PHE A 145 1.85 -9.54 11.34
N GLY A 146 2.10 -9.66 10.03
CA GLY A 146 2.59 -8.63 9.15
C GLY A 146 1.41 -8.14 8.36
N GLY A 147 0.94 -6.92 8.66
CA GLY A 147 -0.08 -6.29 7.85
C GLY A 147 0.44 -5.91 6.46
N SER A 148 -0.47 -5.53 5.57
CA SER A 148 -0.14 -5.17 4.19
C SER A 148 0.51 -3.78 4.09
N PRO A 149 1.44 -3.54 3.15
CA PRO A 149 1.88 -2.20 2.78
C PRO A 149 0.76 -1.23 2.41
N SER A 150 -0.44 -1.72 2.05
CA SER A 150 -1.61 -0.90 1.74
C SER A 150 -2.21 -0.19 2.96
N TYR A 151 -1.86 -0.61 4.19
CA TYR A 151 -2.29 0.03 5.45
C TYR A 151 -1.23 0.00 6.56
N CYS A 152 -0.02 -0.48 6.29
CA CYS A 152 1.07 -0.54 7.26
C CYS A 152 2.39 -0.01 6.69
N PHE A 153 3.21 0.58 7.56
CA PHE A 153 4.64 0.76 7.31
C PHE A 153 5.47 0.24 8.47
N ALA A 154 6.73 -0.11 8.20
CA ALA A 154 7.67 -0.51 9.22
C ALA A 154 8.44 0.71 9.75
N THR A 155 8.49 0.87 11.07
CA THR A 155 9.15 2.03 11.72
C THR A 155 10.63 2.13 11.36
N ARG A 156 11.33 0.99 11.26
CA ARG A 156 12.74 0.90 10.82
C ARG A 156 13.01 1.41 9.40
N ASN A 157 11.96 1.55 8.58
CA ASN A 157 12.08 2.01 7.19
C ASN A 157 11.71 3.50 7.03
N VAL A 158 11.33 4.18 8.11
CA VAL A 158 11.02 5.61 8.11
C VAL A 158 12.30 6.40 7.85
N ARG A 159 12.20 7.38 6.96
CA ARG A 159 13.31 8.27 6.56
C ARG A 159 13.10 9.71 7.00
N GLY A 160 11.85 10.12 7.12
CA GLY A 160 11.48 11.47 7.50
C GLY A 160 9.98 11.55 7.71
N TRP A 161 9.54 12.67 8.25
CA TRP A 161 8.14 12.96 8.45
C TRP A 161 7.91 14.46 8.34
N SER A 162 6.68 14.84 8.03
CA SER A 162 6.17 16.20 8.12
C SER A 162 4.74 16.16 8.66
N SER A 163 4.22 17.31 9.06
CA SER A 163 2.86 17.47 9.56
C SER A 163 2.17 18.55 8.74
N ASP A 164 0.92 18.31 8.36
CA ASP A 164 0.04 19.25 7.66
C ASP A 164 -1.38 19.19 8.23
N THR A 165 -2.30 19.98 7.66
CA THR A 165 -3.70 20.04 8.11
C THR A 165 -4.47 18.73 7.95
N GLN A 166 -3.97 17.79 7.15
CA GLN A 166 -4.55 16.46 6.95
C GLN A 166 -3.92 15.40 7.87
N GLY A 167 -2.95 15.77 8.71
CA GLY A 167 -2.25 14.89 9.64
C GLY A 167 -0.76 14.77 9.31
N MET A 168 -0.17 13.64 9.66
CA MET A 168 1.26 13.43 9.46
C MET A 168 1.54 12.73 8.14
N LEU A 169 2.55 13.20 7.41
CA LEU A 169 3.11 12.50 6.27
C LEU A 169 4.41 11.82 6.68
N VAL A 170 4.51 10.53 6.42
CA VAL A 170 5.69 9.72 6.75
C VAL A 170 6.35 9.27 5.46
N GLU A 171 7.62 9.59 5.30
CA GLU A 171 8.45 9.09 4.21
C GLU A 171 9.11 7.77 4.60
N THR A 172 9.04 6.77 3.72
CA THR A 172 9.64 5.45 3.91
C THR A 172 10.42 5.02 2.67
N ASN A 173 11.20 3.95 2.80
CA ASN A 173 11.87 3.33 1.65
C ASN A 173 10.89 2.53 0.77
N PRO A 174 10.56 2.97 -0.46
CA PRO A 174 9.54 2.31 -1.29
C PRO A 174 9.88 0.86 -1.64
N ARG A 175 11.17 0.51 -1.76
CA ARG A 175 11.62 -0.88 -2.03
C ARG A 175 11.28 -1.86 -0.90
N ARG A 176 10.94 -1.35 0.28
CA ARG A 176 10.60 -2.13 1.48
C ARG A 176 9.16 -1.87 1.96
N SER A 177 8.37 -1.13 1.17
CA SER A 177 7.02 -0.66 1.51
C SER A 177 6.04 -0.87 0.35
N GLY A 178 6.16 -1.97 -0.40
CA GLY A 178 5.25 -2.27 -1.52
C GLY A 178 5.27 -1.23 -2.66
N GLY A 179 6.34 -0.46 -2.80
CA GLY A 179 6.44 0.66 -3.75
C GLY A 179 5.98 2.01 -3.19
N HIS A 180 5.34 2.05 -2.03
CA HIS A 180 4.88 3.30 -1.42
C HIS A 180 6.01 4.07 -0.75
N ARG A 181 6.25 5.30 -1.20
CA ARG A 181 7.21 6.20 -0.56
C ARG A 181 6.59 6.96 0.60
N PHE A 182 5.35 7.43 0.45
CA PHE A 182 4.69 8.25 1.46
C PHE A 182 3.49 7.55 2.05
N TYR A 183 3.30 7.74 3.34
CA TYR A 183 2.15 7.30 4.10
C TYR A 183 1.51 8.50 4.80
N ARG A 184 0.20 8.65 4.67
CA ARG A 184 -0.58 9.52 5.53
C ARG A 184 -0.91 8.79 6.82
N VAL A 185 -0.71 9.47 7.93
CA VAL A 185 -1.00 9.00 9.28
C VAL A 185 -1.98 9.98 9.91
N GLU A 186 -3.22 9.52 10.09
CA GLU A 186 -4.25 10.28 10.79
C GLU A 186 -4.09 10.06 12.30
N LEU A 187 -4.15 11.16 13.04
CA LEU A 187 -3.91 11.17 14.47
C LEU A 187 -5.18 11.55 15.22
N GLY A 188 -5.26 11.14 16.49
CA GLY A 188 -6.35 11.54 17.37
C GLY A 188 -6.44 13.05 17.58
N SER A 189 -7.61 13.51 18.01
CA SER A 189 -8.02 14.93 18.09
C SER A 189 -7.24 15.83 19.06
N HIS A 190 -6.10 15.40 19.61
CA HIS A 190 -5.36 16.11 20.67
C HIS A 190 -3.83 16.10 20.43
N CYS A 191 -3.41 16.34 19.18
CA CYS A 191 -2.02 16.12 18.73
C CYS A 191 -1.23 17.38 18.36
N LEU A 192 -1.54 18.51 19.00
CA LEU A 192 -0.94 19.82 18.71
C LEU A 192 0.57 19.93 19.03
N GLN A 193 1.15 18.96 19.75
CA GLN A 193 2.54 19.01 20.17
C GLN A 193 3.52 18.50 19.10
N LEU A 194 3.04 17.86 18.04
CA LEU A 194 3.91 17.24 17.03
C LEU A 194 4.71 18.27 16.24
N ASP A 195 4.09 19.38 15.83
CA ASP A 195 4.75 20.42 15.03
C ASP A 195 5.91 21.10 15.77
N ARG A 196 5.98 20.94 17.09
CA ARG A 196 7.00 21.55 17.95
C ARG A 196 8.10 20.59 18.39
N SER A 197 8.00 19.31 18.04
CA SER A 197 9.00 18.31 18.45
C SER A 197 9.91 17.96 17.29
N PRO A 198 11.23 18.22 17.40
CA PRO A 198 12.18 17.87 16.35
C PRO A 198 12.43 16.36 16.24
N GLU A 199 12.03 15.57 17.25
CA GLU A 199 12.23 14.12 17.27
C GLU A 199 10.99 13.38 17.73
N LEU A 200 10.57 12.39 16.95
CA LEU A 200 9.45 11.52 17.26
C LEU A 200 9.83 10.05 17.12
N SER A 201 9.05 9.21 17.80
CA SER A 201 9.14 7.76 17.74
C SER A 201 7.77 7.15 17.48
N PHE A 202 7.72 6.17 16.59
CA PHE A 202 6.53 5.39 16.32
C PHE A 202 6.53 4.13 17.20
N GLN A 203 5.48 3.94 17.98
CA GLN A 203 5.31 2.79 18.85
C GLN A 203 4.12 1.96 18.38
N SER A 204 4.42 0.72 17.98
CA SER A 204 3.41 -0.25 17.57
C SER A 204 2.66 -0.79 18.79
N GLY A 205 1.33 -0.79 18.74
CA GLY A 205 0.49 -1.42 19.75
C GLY A 205 0.70 -2.94 19.81
N MET A 206 1.10 -3.55 18.69
CA MET A 206 1.36 -4.98 18.55
C MET A 206 2.82 -5.36 18.83
N GLN A 207 3.68 -4.39 19.17
CA GLN A 207 5.11 -4.60 19.47
C GLN A 207 5.89 -5.34 18.37
N ASN A 208 5.45 -5.26 17.11
CA ASN A 208 6.06 -5.93 15.95
C ASN A 208 6.84 -4.96 15.04
N GLY A 209 6.94 -3.68 15.43
CA GLY A 209 7.61 -2.63 14.65
C GLY A 209 6.85 -2.20 13.38
N LEU A 210 5.57 -2.56 13.26
CA LEU A 210 4.68 -2.08 12.20
C LEU A 210 3.64 -1.12 12.79
N ILE A 211 3.41 -0.03 12.08
CA ILE A 211 2.32 0.91 12.35
C ILE A 211 1.27 0.68 11.28
N CYS A 212 0.07 0.32 11.71
CA CYS A 212 -1.01 -0.14 10.83
C CYS A 212 -2.35 0.56 11.10
N GLY A 213 -2.38 1.55 12.00
CA GLY A 213 -3.64 2.08 12.54
C GLY A 213 -4.37 1.06 13.42
N ASN A 214 -3.62 0.19 14.10
CA ASN A 214 -4.18 -0.71 15.10
C ASN A 214 -4.37 0.03 16.43
N PRO A 215 -5.33 -0.40 17.27
CA PRO A 215 -5.39 0.07 18.65
C PRO A 215 -4.03 -0.06 19.34
N GLY A 216 -3.60 1.02 20.00
CA GLY A 216 -2.31 1.10 20.69
C GLY A 216 -1.14 1.62 19.84
N ASP A 217 -1.29 1.69 18.50
CA ASP A 217 -0.35 2.41 17.65
C ASP A 217 -0.36 3.88 18.02
N ARG A 218 0.84 4.44 18.26
CA ARG A 218 0.99 5.83 18.66
C ARG A 218 2.29 6.44 18.17
N VAL A 219 2.29 7.75 18.02
CA VAL A 219 3.49 8.58 17.91
C VAL A 219 3.83 9.10 19.30
N VAL A 220 5.11 9.15 19.65
CA VAL A 220 5.59 9.69 20.91
C VAL A 220 6.67 10.72 20.62
N THR A 221 6.54 11.91 21.14
CA THR A 221 7.52 12.99 20.98
C THR A 221 8.62 12.90 22.02
N ALA A 222 9.83 13.29 21.65
CA ALA A 222 10.89 13.54 22.61
C ALA A 222 10.61 14.86 23.33
N ASP A 223 10.70 14.84 24.66
CA ASP A 223 10.82 16.04 25.47
C ASP A 223 12.32 16.31 25.67
N PHE A 224 12.76 17.51 25.33
CA PHE A 224 14.07 18.00 25.72
C PHE A 224 13.92 18.59 27.12
N ALA A 225 14.65 18.04 28.09
CA ALA A 225 14.78 18.71 29.38
C ALA A 225 15.37 20.11 29.12
N SER A 226 14.72 21.15 29.64
CA SER A 226 15.22 22.52 29.57
C SER A 226 16.67 22.56 30.05
N TYR A 227 17.57 22.97 29.17
CA TYR A 227 18.99 23.11 29.45
C TYR A 227 19.17 24.04 30.65
N ASP A 228 19.92 23.61 31.67
CA ASP A 228 20.51 24.55 32.63
C ASP A 228 21.85 24.96 32.02
N GLU A 229 22.00 26.21 31.58
CA GLU A 229 23.15 26.76 30.82
C GLU A 229 24.51 26.65 31.57
N ARG A 230 24.54 25.99 32.74
CA ARG A 230 25.72 25.80 33.59
C ARG A 230 26.40 24.45 33.47
N SER A 231 25.88 23.47 32.72
CA SER A 231 26.53 22.17 32.55
C SER A 231 27.16 22.00 31.17
N ASP A 232 28.49 21.90 31.15
CA ASP A 232 29.35 21.55 30.00
C ASP A 232 29.29 20.04 29.68
N GLU A 233 28.08 19.46 29.78
CA GLU A 233 27.84 18.02 29.66
C GLU A 233 27.23 17.71 28.28
N LEU A 234 27.58 16.55 27.70
CA LEU A 234 27.09 16.10 26.38
C LEU A 234 25.58 16.36 26.22
N ALA A 235 25.19 16.79 25.01
CA ALA A 235 23.79 17.02 24.65
C ALA A 235 22.88 15.89 25.19
N PRO A 236 21.87 16.19 26.02
CA PRO A 236 21.03 15.17 26.64
C PRO A 236 20.37 14.28 25.58
N LEU A 237 20.41 12.95 25.80
CA LEU A 237 19.66 12.03 24.96
C LEU A 237 18.16 12.35 25.03
N PRO A 238 17.42 12.25 23.90
CA PRO A 238 16.00 12.51 23.83
C PRO A 238 15.24 11.59 24.80
N ARG A 239 14.35 12.17 25.63
CA ARG A 239 13.48 11.41 26.52
C ARG A 239 12.06 11.41 25.98
N PHE A 240 11.60 10.26 25.50
CA PHE A 240 10.23 10.13 25.00
C PHE A 240 9.22 10.03 26.14
N SER A 241 8.32 11.00 26.22
CA SER A 241 7.31 11.09 27.28
C SER A 241 5.96 10.58 26.80
N ARG A 242 5.28 9.77 27.62
CA ARG A 242 3.90 9.34 27.34
C ARG A 242 2.90 10.50 27.37
N ARG A 243 3.28 11.67 27.91
CA ARG A 243 2.41 12.86 27.93
C ARG A 243 2.30 13.51 26.54
N GLY A 244 3.30 13.34 25.68
CA GLY A 244 3.30 13.78 24.27
C GLY A 244 2.92 12.65 23.30
N ALA A 245 2.11 11.69 23.75
CA ALA A 245 1.72 10.55 22.92
C ALA A 245 0.45 10.81 22.12
N CYS A 246 0.52 10.57 20.82
CA CYS A 246 -0.54 10.75 19.83
C CYS A 246 -1.04 9.41 19.32
N THR A 247 -2.32 9.11 19.54
CA THR A 247 -2.92 7.87 19.02
C THR A 247 -3.02 7.93 17.50
N ILE A 248 -2.68 6.83 16.83
CA ILE A 248 -2.80 6.70 15.38
C ILE A 248 -4.14 6.05 15.05
N GLN A 249 -4.95 6.74 14.26
CA GLN A 249 -6.30 6.31 13.90
C GLN A 249 -6.33 5.58 12.55
N ALA A 250 -5.57 6.06 11.58
CA ALA A 250 -5.49 5.46 10.25
C ALA A 250 -4.11 5.65 9.65
N VAL A 251 -3.73 4.70 8.79
CA VAL A 251 -2.49 4.72 8.01
C VAL A 251 -2.81 4.26 6.60
N TYR A 252 -2.37 5.02 5.60
CA TYR A 252 -2.59 4.66 4.20
C TYR A 252 -1.56 5.31 3.26
N PRO A 253 -1.25 4.69 2.11
CA PRO A 253 -0.36 5.28 1.12
C PRO A 253 -0.86 6.63 0.59
N ALA A 254 0.08 7.56 0.42
CA ALA A 254 -0.14 8.87 -0.20
C ALA A 254 0.67 8.99 -1.51
N SER A 255 0.10 9.71 -2.50
CA SER A 255 0.66 9.83 -3.86
C SER A 255 1.78 10.86 -3.98
N SER A 256 1.90 11.84 -3.07
CA SER A 256 2.91 12.90 -3.13
C SER A 256 3.44 13.30 -1.75
N GLN A 257 4.58 14.02 -1.73
CA GLN A 257 4.94 14.87 -0.58
C GLN A 257 3.83 15.89 -0.36
N ALA A 258 3.55 16.22 0.90
CA ALA A 258 2.59 17.24 1.27
C ALA A 258 2.95 18.53 0.52
N SER A 259 1.97 19.13 -0.14
CA SER A 259 2.11 20.49 -0.62
C SER A 259 2.17 21.39 0.62
N ASN A 260 3.31 22.05 0.82
CA ASN A 260 3.43 23.15 1.79
C ASN A 260 2.45 24.29 1.45
#